data_AF-A0A840I1R9-F1
#
_entry.id   AF-A0A840I1R9-F1
#
_cell.length_a   1.000
_cell.length_b   1.000
_cell.length_c   1.000
_cell.angle_alpha   90.00
_cell.angle_beta   90.00
_cell.angle_gamma   90.00
#
_symmetry.space_group_name_H-M   'P 1'
#
loop_
_entity.id
_entity.type
_entity.pdbx_description
1 polymer ?
#
loop_
_entity_poly.entity_id
_entity_poly.type
_entity_poly.pdbx_seq_one_letter_code
_entity_poly.pdbx_strand_id
1 'polypeptide(L)'
;MILQALLAAASLHAAPATADVTLRFDAELLSTSTGREKIYAKFERAAARSCIDHPRHASTIRQAKICMADLMDQFVDQVGDARLTALHEGEARPAYARR
;
A
#
# COMPACT_ATOMS: atom_id res chain seq x y z
N MET A 1 -11.44 -22.40 50.55
CA MET A 1 -10.47 -21.48 49.93
C MET A 1 -10.04 -22.08 48.61
N ILE A 2 -10.54 -21.58 47.47
CA ILE A 2 -10.19 -22.09 46.13
C ILE A 2 -9.46 -20.96 45.41
N LEU A 3 -8.15 -21.15 45.21
CA LEU A 3 -7.26 -20.23 44.50
C LEU A 3 -7.49 -20.43 43.00
N GLN A 4 -8.14 -19.47 42.33
CA GLN A 4 -8.25 -19.45 40.87
C GLN A 4 -7.01 -18.82 40.26
N ALA A 5 -6.21 -19.64 39.58
CA ALA A 5 -5.06 -19.20 38.79
C ALA A 5 -5.55 -18.61 37.45
N LEU A 6 -5.43 -17.29 37.31
CA LEU A 6 -5.61 -16.59 36.03
C LEU A 6 -4.38 -16.85 35.14
N LEU A 7 -4.51 -17.78 34.19
CA LEU A 7 -3.58 -17.89 33.08
C LEU A 7 -3.78 -16.69 32.15
N ALA A 8 -2.89 -15.70 32.24
CA ALA A 8 -2.75 -14.65 31.26
C ALA A 8 -2.18 -15.25 29.97
N ALA A 9 -3.05 -15.60 29.02
CA ALA A 9 -2.66 -15.91 27.66
C ALA A 9 -2.13 -14.64 27.00
N ALA A 10 -0.82 -14.44 27.05
CA ALA A 10 -0.14 -13.39 26.30
C ALA A 10 -0.24 -13.70 24.80
N SER A 11 -1.29 -13.20 24.15
CA SER A 11 -1.40 -13.16 22.70
C SER A 11 -0.29 -12.24 22.17
N LEU A 12 0.80 -12.84 21.64
CA LEU A 12 1.79 -12.14 20.84
C LEU A 12 1.06 -11.54 19.62
N HIS A 13 0.61 -10.30 19.73
CA HIS A 13 0.25 -9.49 18.59
C HIS A 13 1.55 -9.15 17.87
N ALA A 14 1.93 -9.98 16.90
CA ALA A 14 2.92 -9.58 15.92
C ALA A 14 2.35 -8.35 15.21
N ALA A 15 2.82 -7.17 15.57
CA ALA A 15 2.48 -5.95 14.86
C ALA A 15 2.90 -6.14 13.39
N PRO A 16 2.03 -5.83 12.41
CA PRO A 16 2.43 -5.87 11.02
C PRO A 16 3.63 -4.93 10.85
N ALA A 17 4.68 -5.40 10.17
CA ALA A 17 5.77 -4.51 9.77
C ALA A 17 5.18 -3.43 8.86
N THR A 18 5.06 -2.21 9.37
CA THR A 18 4.57 -1.07 8.62
C THR A 18 5.65 -0.66 7.64
N ALA A 19 5.41 -0.90 6.35
CA ALA A 19 6.28 -0.44 5.28
C ALA A 19 6.12 1.08 5.15
N ASP A 20 7.10 1.85 5.65
CA ASP A 20 7.05 3.31 5.55
C ASP A 20 7.70 3.79 4.23
N VAL A 21 6.89 4.32 3.31
CA VAL A 21 7.35 4.89 2.04
C VAL A 21 7.17 6.41 2.07
N THR A 22 8.27 7.16 2.12
CA THR A 22 8.24 8.62 2.01
C THR A 22 8.54 9.07 0.58
N LEU A 23 7.65 9.88 0.00
CA LEU A 23 7.85 10.52 -1.29
C LEU A 23 7.75 12.05 -1.17
N ARG A 24 8.74 12.76 -1.70
CA ARG A 24 8.71 14.22 -1.84
C ARG A 24 8.54 14.60 -3.31
N PHE A 25 7.65 15.54 -3.58
CA PHE A 25 7.36 16.09 -4.91
C PHE A 25 6.82 17.51 -4.80
N ASP A 26 6.83 18.24 -5.91
CA ASP A 26 6.22 19.57 -6.01
C ASP A 26 4.72 19.43 -6.27
N ALA A 27 3.89 20.17 -5.53
CA ALA A 27 2.44 20.19 -5.71
C ALA A 27 2.02 20.61 -7.13
N GLU A 28 2.82 21.43 -7.83
CA GLU A 28 2.55 21.82 -9.22
C GLU A 28 2.49 20.61 -10.15
N LEU A 29 3.23 19.54 -9.87
CA LEU A 29 3.16 18.31 -10.66
C LEU A 29 1.78 17.65 -10.61
N LEU A 30 1.01 17.85 -9.53
CA LEU A 30 -0.38 17.34 -9.45
C LEU A 30 -1.33 18.09 -10.40
N SER A 31 -0.96 19.28 -10.88
CA SER A 31 -1.81 20.06 -11.79
C SER A 31 -1.84 19.47 -13.22
N THR A 32 -0.78 18.81 -13.65
CA THR A 32 -0.63 18.25 -15.01
C THR A 32 -0.89 16.75 -15.03
N SER A 33 -1.40 16.18 -16.14
CA SER A 33 -1.59 14.72 -16.22
C SER A 33 -0.25 13.99 -16.14
N THR A 34 0.74 14.46 -16.90
CA THR A 34 2.08 13.89 -16.93
C THR A 34 2.76 13.95 -15.55
N GLY A 35 2.57 15.03 -14.79
CA GLY A 35 3.12 15.13 -13.44
C GLY A 35 2.47 14.15 -12.47
N ARG A 36 1.13 14.02 -12.50
CA ARG A 36 0.40 13.00 -11.71
C ARG A 36 0.85 11.59 -12.03
N GLU A 37 0.93 11.22 -13.32
CA GLU A 37 1.41 9.90 -13.76
C GLU A 37 2.83 9.63 -13.27
N LYS A 38 3.73 10.63 -13.36
CA LYS A 38 5.10 10.50 -12.85
C LYS A 38 5.15 10.27 -11.35
N ILE A 39 4.35 11.00 -10.57
CA ILE A 39 4.26 10.85 -9.12
C ILE A 39 3.73 9.46 -8.78
N TYR A 40 2.61 9.07 -9.40
CA TYR A 40 1.97 7.77 -9.21
C TYR A 40 2.95 6.62 -9.48
N ALA A 41 3.58 6.60 -10.66
CA ALA A 41 4.56 5.57 -11.02
C ALA A 41 5.82 5.61 -10.13
N LYS A 42 6.22 6.78 -9.63
CA LYS A 42 7.35 6.90 -8.71
C LYS A 42 7.02 6.30 -7.34
N PHE A 43 5.82 6.53 -6.82
CA PHE A 43 5.35 5.95 -5.57
C PHE A 43 5.15 4.44 -5.72
N GLU A 44 4.51 3.97 -6.80
CA GLU A 44 4.32 2.55 -7.09
C GLU A 44 5.64 1.77 -7.08
N ARG A 45 6.69 2.30 -7.74
CA ARG A 45 8.01 1.68 -7.69
C ARG A 45 8.63 1.65 -6.28
N ALA A 46 8.34 2.66 -5.46
CA ALA A 46 8.83 2.70 -4.08
C ALA A 46 8.07 1.71 -3.19
N ALA A 47 6.75 1.63 -3.32
CA ALA A 47 5.90 0.64 -2.67
C ALA A 47 6.32 -0.79 -3.05
N ALA A 48 6.53 -1.06 -4.35
CA ALA A 48 7.00 -2.36 -4.82
C ALA A 48 8.33 -2.76 -4.16
N ARG A 49 9.30 -1.84 -4.07
CA ARG A 49 10.57 -2.10 -3.36
C ARG A 49 10.39 -2.35 -1.86
N SER A 50 9.44 -1.66 -1.23
CA SER A 50 9.17 -1.83 0.20
C SER A 50 8.43 -3.13 0.52
N CYS A 51 7.64 -3.65 -0.42
CA CYS A 51 6.79 -4.83 -0.23
C CYS A 51 7.42 -6.14 -0.73
N ILE A 52 8.43 -6.07 -1.60
CA ILE A 52 9.10 -7.23 -2.16
C ILE A 52 10.36 -7.50 -1.34
N ASP A 53 10.23 -8.32 -0.30
CA ASP A 53 11.38 -8.96 0.31
C ASP A 53 11.54 -10.38 -0.27
N HIS A 54 12.26 -10.47 -1.39
CA HIS A 54 12.69 -11.72 -2.04
C HIS A 54 11.59 -12.81 -2.17
N PRO A 55 10.50 -12.59 -2.93
CA PRO A 55 9.40 -13.53 -3.00
C PRO A 55 9.82 -14.84 -3.69
N ARG A 56 10.06 -15.89 -2.91
CA ARG A 56 10.36 -17.24 -3.42
C ARG A 56 9.11 -18.13 -3.53
N HIS A 57 7.98 -17.69 -2.97
CA HIS A 57 6.75 -18.50 -2.88
C HIS A 57 5.50 -17.72 -3.31
N ALA A 58 4.48 -18.43 -3.80
CA ALA A 58 3.22 -17.81 -4.22
C ALA A 58 2.52 -17.03 -3.09
N SER A 59 2.64 -17.49 -1.84
CA SER A 59 2.14 -16.79 -0.66
C SER A 59 2.82 -15.42 -0.46
N THR A 60 4.15 -15.35 -0.63
CA THR A 60 4.91 -14.10 -0.54
C THR A 60 4.58 -13.13 -1.67
N ILE A 61 4.26 -13.63 -2.86
CA ILE A 61 3.81 -12.79 -3.99
C ILE A 61 2.44 -12.17 -3.66
N ARG A 62 1.51 -12.97 -3.13
CA ARG A 62 0.19 -12.46 -2.73
C ARG A 62 0.30 -11.39 -1.64
N GLN A 63 1.12 -11.63 -0.62
CA GLN A 63 1.36 -10.66 0.45
C GLN A 63 2.00 -9.38 -0.08
N ALA A 64 2.98 -9.47 -0.99
CA ALA A 64 3.59 -8.30 -1.62
C ALA A 64 2.58 -7.47 -2.43
N LYS A 65 1.64 -8.13 -3.12
CA LYS A 65 0.55 -7.43 -3.85
C LYS A 65 -0.41 -6.71 -2.91
N ILE A 66 -0.79 -7.34 -1.80
CA ILE A 66 -1.67 -6.72 -0.79
C ILE A 66 -0.95 -5.50 -0.18
N CYS A 67 0.29 -5.67 0.27
CA CYS A 67 1.12 -4.59 0.77
C CYS A 67 1.20 -3.41 -0.22
N MET A 68 1.44 -3.70 -1.50
CA MET A 68 1.54 -2.64 -2.50
C MET A 68 0.20 -1.93 -2.71
N ALA A 69 -0.92 -2.66 -2.75
CA ALA A 69 -2.25 -2.06 -2.86
C ALA A 69 -2.53 -1.14 -1.64
N ASP A 70 -2.31 -1.64 -0.43
CA ASP A 70 -2.54 -0.86 0.80
C ASP A 70 -1.69 0.43 0.84
N LEU A 71 -0.44 0.39 0.37
CA LEU A 71 0.41 1.58 0.27
C LEU A 71 -0.08 2.57 -0.79
N MET A 72 -0.57 2.08 -1.93
CA MET A 72 -1.09 2.94 -2.99
C MET A 72 -2.39 3.63 -2.55
N ASP A 73 -3.29 2.90 -1.90
CA ASP A 73 -4.54 3.42 -1.34
C ASP A 73 -4.24 4.52 -0.31
N GLN A 74 -3.36 4.24 0.65
CA GLN A 74 -2.92 5.21 1.67
C GLN A 74 -2.29 6.44 1.04
N PHE A 75 -1.46 6.27 0.00
CA PHE A 75 -0.84 7.40 -0.69
C PHE A 75 -1.86 8.31 -1.36
N VAL A 76 -2.82 7.73 -2.09
CA VAL A 76 -3.87 8.50 -2.76
C VAL A 76 -4.73 9.24 -1.75
N ASP A 77 -5.13 8.58 -0.67
CA ASP A 77 -5.91 9.16 0.43
C ASP A 77 -5.16 10.31 1.13
N GLN A 78 -3.87 10.14 1.39
CA GLN A 78 -3.03 11.16 2.01
C GLN A 78 -2.82 12.39 1.12
N VAL A 79 -2.68 12.20 -0.20
CA VAL A 79 -2.53 13.32 -1.14
C VAL A 79 -3.85 14.06 -1.32
N GLY A 80 -4.99 13.35 -1.33
CA GLY A 80 -6.32 13.95 -1.40
C GLY A 80 -6.62 14.69 -2.73
N ASP A 81 -5.88 14.43 -3.80
CA ASP A 81 -6.13 15.01 -5.13
C ASP A 81 -7.11 14.13 -5.92
N ALA A 82 -8.30 14.65 -6.20
CA ALA A 82 -9.37 13.91 -6.88
C ALA A 82 -8.97 13.34 -8.26
N ARG A 83 -8.02 13.97 -8.97
CA ARG A 83 -7.55 13.48 -10.28
C ARG A 83 -6.58 12.32 -10.11
N LEU A 84 -5.78 12.34 -9.04
CA LEU A 84 -4.94 11.21 -8.66
C LEU A 84 -5.80 10.02 -8.19
N THR A 85 -6.89 10.26 -7.45
CA THR A 85 -7.88 9.22 -7.12
C THR A 85 -8.49 8.60 -8.37
N ALA A 86 -8.95 9.42 -9.33
CA ALA A 86 -9.51 8.91 -10.58
C ALA A 86 -8.49 8.10 -11.41
N LEU A 87 -7.21 8.49 -11.40
CA LEU A 87 -6.12 7.72 -12.02
C LEU A 87 -5.97 6.37 -11.34
N HIS A 88 -5.93 6.35 -10.00
CA HIS A 88 -5.78 5.15 -9.20
C HIS A 88 -6.95 4.17 -9.40
N GLU A 89 -8.19 4.65 -9.36
CA GLU A 89 -9.39 3.84 -9.63
C GLU A 89 -9.40 3.26 -11.06
N GLY A 90 -8.88 4.01 -12.04
CA GLY A 90 -8.75 3.57 -13.42
C GLY A 90 -7.76 2.41 -13.62
N GLU A 91 -6.70 2.37 -12.81
CA GLU A 91 -5.70 1.30 -12.77
C GLU A 91 -6.13 0.12 -11.89
N ALA A 92 -6.80 0.40 -10.77
CA ALA A 92 -7.35 -0.61 -9.86
C ALA A 92 -8.47 -1.44 -10.50
N ARG A 93 -9.15 -0.92 -11.53
CA ARG A 93 -10.08 -1.71 -12.34
C ARG A 93 -9.31 -2.77 -13.11
N PRO A 94 -9.50 -4.06 -12.80
CA PRO A 94 -8.73 -5.11 -13.43
C PRO A 94 -9.01 -5.16 -14.94
N ALA A 95 -7.96 -5.47 -15.71
CA ALA A 95 -7.97 -5.50 -17.17
C ALA A 95 -9.03 -6.43 -17.82
N TYR A 96 -9.80 -7.21 -17.05
CA TYR A 96 -10.92 -8.00 -17.54
C TYR A 96 -12.25 -7.23 -17.63
N ALA A 97 -12.36 -6.02 -17.06
CA ALA A 97 -13.58 -5.19 -17.15
C ALA A 97 -13.66 -4.33 -18.43
N ARG A 98 -12.72 -4.51 -19.37
CA ARG A 98 -12.66 -3.79 -20.66
C ARG A 98 -12.93 -4.72 -21.86
N ARG A 99 -13.89 -5.65 -21.75
CA ARG A 99 -14.45 -6.40 -22.88
C ARG A 99 -15.96 -6.33 -22.88
#